data_AF-A0A8T0PSP4-F1
#
_entry.id   AF-A0A8T0PSP4-F1
#
_cell.length_a   1.000
_cell.length_b   1.000
_cell.length_c   1.000
_cell.angle_alpha   90.00
_cell.angle_beta   90.00
_cell.angle_gamma   90.00
#
_symmetry.space_group_name_H-M   'P 1'
#
loop_
_entity.id
_entity.type
_entity.pdbx_description
1 polymer ?
#
loop_
_entity_poly.entity_id
_entity_poly.type
_entity_poly.pdbx_seq_one_letter_code
_entity_poly.pdbx_strand_id
1 'polypeptide(L)'
;MVFCECTNIRRLWDNHLDAMSEDFRRTCDNSSRIEQMVLRDISYHLTSMGKDIRHYGLPEVHLTEEERSRDHYRELTEEQNHGFDEDHLKIVETLNAEQMAGYEEILDHVLKNKGQVFFVDGPGGTGKTYLYKTLIAKVQSMDLIVVAIATSGIAASIMPGGRTTHSRFKIPIKLSGNTMCSFTK
;
A
#
# COMPACT_ATOMS: atom_id res chain seq x y z
N MET A 1 -6.87 17.79 16.42
CA MET A 1 -6.46 17.88 15.00
C MET A 1 -5.81 19.25 14.84
N VAL A 2 -4.48 19.32 14.70
CA VAL A 2 -3.82 20.60 14.43
C VAL A 2 -4.07 20.92 12.96
N PHE A 3 -5.01 21.82 12.70
CA PHE A 3 -5.14 22.46 11.39
C PHE A 3 -3.94 23.40 11.23
N CYS A 4 -2.81 22.87 10.79
CA CYS A 4 -1.70 23.70 10.34
C CYS A 4 -2.00 24.09 8.89
N GLU A 5 -2.67 25.23 8.69
CA GLU A 5 -2.69 25.85 7.37
C GLU A 5 -1.28 26.37 7.09
N CYS A 6 -0.59 25.76 6.11
CA CYS A 6 0.66 26.30 5.62
C CYS A 6 0.40 27.68 5.01
N THR A 7 0.75 28.72 5.75
CA THR A 7 0.55 30.13 5.36
C THR A 7 1.38 30.53 4.14
N ASN A 8 2.41 29.76 3.78
CA ASN A 8 3.19 30.00 2.56
C ASN A 8 3.73 28.69 1.94
N ILE A 9 2.91 28.07 1.09
CA ILE A 9 3.23 26.78 0.43
C ILE A 9 4.40 26.91 -0.55
N ARG A 10 4.52 28.05 -1.24
CA ARG A 10 5.64 28.31 -2.15
C ARG A 10 6.98 28.32 -1.40
N ARG A 11 7.04 29.01 -0.26
CA ARG A 11 8.24 29.04 0.58
C ARG A 11 8.58 27.67 1.16
N LEU A 12 7.57 26.86 1.51
CA LEU A 12 7.78 25.49 1.96
C LEU A 12 8.43 24.66 0.84
N TRP A 13 7.91 24.76 -0.39
CA TRP A 13 8.48 24.11 -1.56
C TRP A 13 9.94 24.52 -1.79
N ASP A 14 10.21 25.82 -1.88
CA ASP A 14 11.56 26.32 -2.18
C ASP A 14 12.58 25.90 -1.10
N ASN A 15 12.16 25.82 0.16
CA ASN A 15 13.02 25.42 1.28
C ASN A 15 13.26 23.91 1.40
N HIS A 16 12.29 23.08 0.97
CA HIS A 16 12.30 21.64 1.23
C HIS A 16 12.37 20.78 -0.03
N LEU A 17 12.43 21.36 -1.23
CA LEU A 17 12.56 20.63 -2.48
C LEU A 17 13.74 19.65 -2.46
N ASP A 18 14.88 20.10 -1.94
CA ASP A 18 16.09 19.27 -1.85
C ASP A 18 15.85 17.99 -1.03
N ALA A 19 15.23 18.14 0.14
CA ALA A 19 14.88 17.02 1.01
C ALA A 19 13.81 16.11 0.40
N MET A 20 12.76 16.69 -0.21
CA MET A 20 11.72 15.92 -0.89
C MET A 20 12.23 15.17 -2.14
N SER A 21 13.35 15.62 -2.71
CA SER A 21 13.97 15.04 -3.89
C SER A 21 14.92 13.88 -3.59
N GLU A 22 15.27 13.64 -2.32
CA GLU A 22 16.35 12.74 -1.92
C GLU A 22 16.17 11.31 -2.45
N ASP A 23 14.98 10.74 -2.29
CA ASP A 23 14.69 9.38 -2.74
C ASP A 23 14.69 9.27 -4.27
N PHE A 24 14.23 10.32 -4.97
CA PHE A 24 14.15 10.31 -6.43
C PHE A 24 15.53 10.43 -7.09
N ARG A 25 16.48 11.12 -6.45
CA ARG A 25 17.89 11.20 -6.91
C ARG A 25 18.58 9.85 -7.01
N ARG A 26 18.14 8.86 -6.22
CA ARG A 26 18.68 7.48 -6.32
C ARG A 26 18.31 6.79 -7.63
N THR A 27 17.32 7.32 -8.36
CA THR A 27 16.75 6.69 -9.56
C THR A 27 16.85 7.56 -10.81
N CYS A 28 17.19 8.84 -10.67
CA CYS A 28 17.25 9.79 -11.77
C CYS A 28 18.26 10.90 -11.47
N ASP A 29 19.12 11.21 -12.45
CA ASP A 29 20.13 12.28 -12.33
C ASP A 29 19.66 13.64 -12.90
N ASN A 30 18.49 13.69 -13.55
CA ASN A 30 18.00 14.90 -14.19
C ASN A 30 17.19 15.75 -13.21
N SER A 31 17.73 16.92 -12.85
CA SER A 31 17.12 17.85 -11.88
C SER A 31 15.69 18.25 -12.23
N SER A 32 15.40 18.53 -13.50
CA SER A 32 14.05 18.92 -13.94
C SER A 32 13.06 17.75 -13.82
N ARG A 33 13.53 16.54 -14.12
CA ARG A 33 12.73 15.32 -13.97
C ARG A 33 12.49 14.97 -12.50
N ILE A 34 13.50 15.13 -11.63
CA ILE A 34 13.36 14.95 -10.19
C ILE A 34 12.30 15.92 -9.64
N GLU A 35 12.37 17.19 -10.02
CA GLU A 35 11.39 18.20 -9.62
C GLU A 35 9.95 17.78 -9.99
N GLN A 36 9.75 17.31 -11.22
CA GLN A 36 8.47 16.80 -11.69
C GLN A 36 8.02 15.54 -10.93
N MET A 37 8.93 14.65 -10.57
CA MET A 37 8.61 13.46 -9.75
C MET A 37 8.10 13.86 -8.35
N VAL A 38 8.70 14.86 -7.72
CA VAL A 38 8.23 15.39 -6.42
C VAL A 38 6.87 16.05 -6.58
N LEU A 39 6.68 16.92 -7.58
CA LEU A 39 5.40 17.60 -7.82
C LEU A 39 4.27 16.61 -8.06
N ARG A 40 4.55 15.52 -8.78
CA ARG A 40 3.60 14.45 -9.06
C ARG A 40 3.24 13.67 -7.80
N ASP A 41 4.20 13.37 -6.94
CA ASP A 41 3.91 12.70 -5.66
C ASP A 41 3.04 13.58 -4.74
N ILE A 42 3.37 14.88 -4.64
CA ILE A 42 2.53 15.86 -3.95
C ILE A 42 1.12 15.90 -4.57
N SER A 43 1.03 15.95 -5.90
CA SER A 43 -0.25 16.00 -6.63
C SER A 43 -1.12 14.77 -6.36
N TYR A 44 -0.53 13.58 -6.35
CA TYR A 44 -1.23 12.34 -5.99
C TYR A 44 -1.80 12.42 -4.57
N HIS A 45 -0.99 12.86 -3.60
CA HIS A 45 -1.44 12.97 -2.22
C HIS A 45 -2.55 14.02 -2.06
N LEU A 46 -2.43 15.18 -2.71
CA LEU A 46 -3.47 16.22 -2.72
C LEU A 46 -4.77 15.69 -3.34
N THR A 47 -4.69 15.00 -4.47
CA THR A 47 -5.84 14.42 -5.15
C THR A 47 -6.57 13.41 -4.27
N SER A 48 -5.83 12.59 -3.52
CA SER A 48 -6.41 11.65 -2.54
C SER A 48 -7.19 12.34 -1.41
N MET A 49 -6.91 13.61 -1.16
CA MET A 49 -7.63 14.47 -0.21
C MET A 49 -8.70 15.35 -0.87
N GLY A 50 -8.98 15.15 -2.17
CA GLY A 50 -9.92 15.97 -2.94
C GLY A 50 -9.42 17.38 -3.24
N LYS A 51 -8.10 17.60 -3.19
CA LYS A 51 -7.45 18.89 -3.43
C LYS A 51 -6.69 18.87 -4.76
N ASP A 52 -6.62 20.01 -5.42
CA ASP A 52 -5.90 20.18 -6.68
C ASP A 52 -4.60 20.97 -6.45
N ILE A 53 -3.48 20.42 -6.93
CA ILE A 53 -2.15 21.02 -6.80
C ILE A 53 -2.08 22.44 -7.41
N ARG A 54 -2.89 22.70 -8.45
CA ARG A 54 -2.94 23.98 -9.16
C ARG A 54 -3.40 25.15 -8.28
N HIS A 55 -4.05 24.88 -7.14
CA HIS A 55 -4.48 25.91 -6.20
C HIS A 55 -3.40 26.40 -5.25
N TYR A 56 -2.19 25.83 -5.31
CA TYR A 56 -1.15 26.07 -4.30
C TYR A 56 0.08 26.86 -4.79
N GLY A 57 0.03 27.42 -6.01
CA GLY A 57 1.12 28.24 -6.56
C GLY A 57 2.43 27.48 -6.83
N LEU A 58 2.35 26.16 -6.95
CA LEU A 58 3.46 25.28 -7.30
C LEU A 58 3.68 25.27 -8.82
N PRO A 59 4.89 24.91 -9.30
CA PRO A 59 5.14 24.71 -10.72
C PRO A 59 4.16 23.71 -11.35
N GLU A 60 3.94 23.84 -12.66
CA GLU A 60 3.00 22.99 -13.38
C GLU A 60 3.53 21.55 -13.47
N VAL A 61 2.61 20.59 -13.27
CA VAL A 61 2.91 19.17 -13.44
C VAL A 61 2.79 18.82 -14.91
N HIS A 62 3.90 18.44 -15.52
CA HIS A 62 3.93 17.91 -16.88
C HIS A 62 3.85 16.38 -16.82
N LEU A 63 2.97 15.79 -17.64
CA LEU A 63 2.78 14.33 -17.68
C LEU A 63 2.89 13.83 -19.11
N THR A 64 3.81 12.90 -19.35
CA THR A 64 3.74 12.05 -20.55
C THR A 64 2.65 10.99 -20.40
N GLU A 65 2.23 10.38 -21.51
CA GLU A 65 1.29 9.24 -21.47
C GLU A 65 1.85 8.06 -20.66
N GLU A 66 3.16 7.79 -20.74
CA GLU A 66 3.76 6.72 -19.92
C GLU A 66 3.77 7.07 -18.43
N GLU A 67 3.91 8.35 -18.07
CA GLU A 67 3.83 8.83 -16.69
C GLU A 67 2.41 8.72 -16.14
N ARG A 68 1.40 9.09 -16.93
CA ARG A 68 -0.02 8.90 -16.56
C ARG A 68 -0.34 7.43 -16.30
N SER A 69 0.10 6.54 -17.18
CA SER A 69 -0.15 5.10 -17.04
C SER A 69 0.54 4.54 -15.79
N ARG A 70 1.80 4.93 -15.54
CA ARG A 70 2.51 4.54 -14.31
C ARG A 70 1.82 5.02 -13.04
N ASP A 71 1.34 6.26 -13.03
CA ASP A 71 0.63 6.81 -11.87
C ASP A 71 -0.71 6.10 -11.65
N HIS A 72 -1.42 5.75 -12.73
CA HIS A 72 -2.68 5.02 -12.66
C HIS A 72 -2.52 3.66 -11.98
N TYR A 73 -1.42 2.97 -12.25
CA TYR A 73 -1.10 1.66 -11.65
C TYR A 73 -0.17 1.73 -10.45
N ARG A 74 0.10 2.93 -9.90
CA ARG A 74 1.07 3.13 -8.81
C ARG A 74 0.86 2.18 -7.64
N GLU A 75 -0.38 2.01 -7.19
CA GLU A 75 -0.69 1.11 -6.08
C GLU A 75 -0.38 -0.36 -6.41
N LEU A 76 -0.66 -0.82 -7.63
CA LEU A 76 -0.35 -2.18 -8.06
C LEU A 76 1.17 -2.40 -8.17
N THR A 77 1.89 -1.40 -8.67
CA THR A 77 3.36 -1.42 -8.74
C THR A 77 3.98 -1.44 -7.35
N GLU A 78 3.43 -0.69 -6.39
CA GLU A 78 3.86 -0.73 -4.98
C GLU A 78 3.66 -2.12 -4.34
N GLU A 79 2.59 -2.84 -4.69
CA GLU A 79 2.35 -4.21 -4.21
C GLU A 79 3.28 -5.24 -4.86
N GLN A 80 3.55 -5.09 -6.16
CA GLN A 80 4.46 -5.99 -6.87
C GLN A 80 5.93 -5.79 -6.44
N ASN A 81 6.30 -4.56 -6.08
CA ASN A 81 7.64 -4.23 -5.58
C ASN A 81 7.87 -4.67 -4.12
N HIS A 82 6.83 -5.11 -3.39
CA HIS A 82 7.04 -5.77 -2.12
C HIS A 82 7.61 -7.16 -2.38
N GLY A 83 8.92 -7.31 -2.11
CA GLY A 83 9.55 -8.63 -2.05
C GLY A 83 8.85 -9.55 -1.05
N PHE A 84 9.05 -10.85 -1.23
CA PHE A 84 8.54 -11.87 -0.31
C PHE A 84 9.64 -12.30 0.68
N ASP A 85 9.22 -12.83 1.82
CA ASP A 85 10.09 -13.43 2.80
C ASP A 85 10.31 -14.91 2.46
N GLU A 86 11.55 -15.31 2.19
CA GLU A 86 11.89 -16.71 1.87
C GLU A 86 11.56 -17.67 3.01
N ASP A 87 11.60 -17.23 4.27
CA ASP A 87 11.24 -18.08 5.40
C ASP A 87 9.74 -18.37 5.42
N HIS A 88 8.91 -17.47 4.87
CA HIS A 88 7.49 -17.74 4.70
C HIS A 88 7.19 -18.78 3.60
N LEU A 89 8.12 -19.04 2.67
CA LEU A 89 7.97 -20.14 1.72
C LEU A 89 8.15 -21.51 2.39
N LYS A 90 9.04 -21.60 3.39
CA LYS A 90 9.32 -22.85 4.13
C LYS A 90 8.18 -23.26 5.06
N ILE A 91 7.28 -22.33 5.40
CA ILE A 91 6.08 -22.60 6.22
C ILE A 91 5.26 -23.77 5.64
N VAL A 92 5.19 -23.90 4.31
CA VAL A 92 4.43 -24.95 3.63
C VAL A 92 4.78 -26.36 4.14
N GLU A 93 6.03 -26.59 4.52
CA GLU A 93 6.55 -27.88 4.98
C GLU A 93 6.01 -28.29 6.36
N THR A 94 5.43 -27.33 7.11
CA THR A 94 4.98 -27.51 8.50
C THR A 94 3.49 -27.27 8.68
N LEU A 95 2.75 -27.06 7.59
CA LEU A 95 1.29 -26.94 7.65
C LEU A 95 0.66 -28.25 8.13
N ASN A 96 -0.38 -28.13 8.94
CA ASN A 96 -1.21 -29.30 9.25
C ASN A 96 -2.09 -29.70 8.05
N ALA A 97 -2.75 -30.85 8.13
CA ALA A 97 -3.53 -31.40 7.02
C ALA A 97 -4.65 -30.46 6.52
N GLU A 98 -5.35 -29.76 7.42
CA GLU A 98 -6.44 -28.86 7.05
C GLU A 98 -5.92 -27.57 6.40
N GLN A 99 -4.83 -27.02 6.94
CA GLN A 99 -4.17 -25.85 6.36
C GLN A 99 -3.57 -26.17 4.99
N MET A 100 -2.97 -27.36 4.82
CA MET A 100 -2.43 -27.82 3.55
C MET A 100 -3.54 -27.96 2.50
N ALA A 101 -4.67 -28.58 2.86
CA ALA A 101 -5.81 -28.70 1.95
C ALA A 101 -6.32 -27.32 1.49
N GLY A 102 -6.44 -26.36 2.42
CA GLY A 102 -6.81 -24.98 2.08
C GLY A 102 -5.76 -24.27 1.22
N TYR A 103 -4.47 -24.49 1.50
CA TYR A 103 -3.37 -23.94 0.72
C TYR A 103 -3.40 -24.42 -0.73
N GLU A 104 -3.50 -25.74 -0.94
CA GLU A 104 -3.50 -26.35 -2.26
C GLU A 104 -4.70 -25.90 -3.11
N GLU A 105 -5.89 -25.88 -2.53
CA GLU A 105 -7.12 -25.46 -3.21
C GLU A 105 -7.04 -23.99 -3.68
N ILE A 106 -6.60 -23.10 -2.78
CA ILE A 106 -6.46 -21.68 -3.11
C ILE A 106 -5.39 -21.49 -4.18
N LEU A 107 -4.24 -22.16 -4.05
CA LEU A 107 -3.13 -22.02 -5.00
C LEU A 107 -3.49 -22.58 -6.38
N ASP A 108 -4.22 -23.70 -6.45
CA ASP A 108 -4.71 -24.27 -7.71
C ASP A 108 -5.59 -23.27 -8.48
N HIS A 109 -6.48 -22.57 -7.76
CA HIS A 109 -7.31 -21.52 -8.34
C HIS A 109 -6.50 -20.33 -8.86
N VAL A 110 -5.47 -19.90 -8.12
CA VAL A 110 -4.55 -18.85 -8.58
C VAL A 110 -3.83 -19.29 -9.85
N LEU A 111 -3.26 -20.50 -9.88
CA LEU A 111 -2.51 -21.03 -11.02
C LEU A 111 -3.37 -21.25 -12.27
N LYS A 112 -4.63 -21.66 -12.09
CA LYS A 112 -5.60 -21.85 -13.18
C LYS A 112 -6.32 -20.56 -13.58
N ASN A 113 -6.00 -19.42 -12.95
CA ASN A 113 -6.66 -18.14 -13.15
C ASN A 113 -8.19 -18.23 -13.02
N LYS A 114 -8.65 -18.96 -12.00
CA LYS A 114 -10.07 -19.15 -11.69
C LYS A 114 -10.48 -18.24 -10.54
N GLY A 115 -11.33 -17.26 -10.82
CA GLY A 115 -11.92 -16.40 -9.79
C GLY A 115 -12.79 -17.21 -8.83
N GLN A 116 -12.53 -17.07 -7.52
CA GLN A 116 -13.30 -17.72 -6.47
C GLN A 116 -13.14 -16.96 -5.15
N VAL A 117 -14.13 -17.08 -4.27
CA VAL A 117 -14.07 -16.55 -2.90
C VAL A 117 -13.94 -17.70 -1.92
N PHE A 118 -12.92 -17.65 -1.06
CA PHE A 118 -12.70 -18.63 -0.01
C PHE A 118 -12.87 -17.99 1.36
N PHE A 119 -13.43 -18.75 2.30
CA PHE A 119 -13.50 -18.36 3.71
C PHE A 119 -12.73 -19.39 4.54
N VAL A 120 -11.64 -18.95 5.17
CA VAL A 120 -10.83 -19.79 6.06
C VAL A 120 -11.25 -19.48 7.50
N ASP A 121 -11.98 -20.42 8.11
CA ASP A 121 -12.42 -20.30 9.49
C ASP A 121 -11.59 -21.17 10.43
N GLY A 122 -11.54 -20.78 11.69
CA GLY A 122 -10.99 -21.62 12.75
C GLY A 122 -10.94 -20.85 14.08
N PRO A 123 -10.87 -21.56 15.21
CA PRO A 123 -10.66 -20.93 16.52
C PRO A 123 -9.42 -20.02 16.59
N GLY A 124 -9.36 -19.19 17.65
CA GLY A 124 -8.14 -18.45 17.96
C GLY A 124 -6.96 -19.41 18.14
N GLY A 125 -5.80 -19.07 17.58
CA GLY A 125 -4.58 -19.89 17.69
C GLY A 125 -4.42 -21.01 16.67
N THR A 126 -5.37 -21.24 15.75
CA THR A 126 -5.24 -22.30 14.72
C THR A 126 -4.31 -21.97 13.55
N GLY A 127 -3.50 -20.91 13.65
CA GLY A 127 -2.51 -20.59 12.62
C GLY A 127 -3.09 -20.07 11.29
N LYS A 128 -4.29 -19.48 11.24
CA LYS A 128 -4.81 -18.84 10.01
C LYS A 128 -3.82 -17.84 9.39
N THR A 129 -3.22 -17.01 10.24
CA THR A 129 -2.17 -16.08 9.83
C THR A 129 -0.93 -16.79 9.27
N TYR A 130 -0.61 -17.98 9.80
CA TYR A 130 0.51 -18.81 9.34
C TYR A 130 0.26 -19.27 7.89
N LEU A 131 -0.96 -19.73 7.61
CA LEU A 131 -1.41 -20.07 6.26
C LEU A 131 -1.37 -18.84 5.32
N TYR A 132 -1.87 -17.68 5.75
CA TYR A 132 -1.85 -16.47 4.91
C TYR A 132 -0.44 -16.03 4.54
N LYS A 133 0.52 -16.10 5.47
CA LYS A 133 1.92 -15.74 5.21
C LYS A 133 2.52 -16.55 4.07
N THR A 134 2.31 -17.87 4.07
CA THR A 134 2.87 -18.73 3.03
C THR A 134 2.15 -18.57 1.69
N LEU A 135 0.83 -18.36 1.70
CA LEU A 135 0.08 -18.03 0.48
C LEU A 135 0.58 -16.74 -0.17
N ILE A 136 0.72 -15.67 0.62
CA ILE A 136 1.22 -14.38 0.15
C ILE A 136 2.62 -14.55 -0.45
N ALA A 137 3.54 -15.17 0.30
CA ALA A 137 4.91 -15.37 -0.15
C ALA A 137 4.97 -16.24 -1.42
N LYS A 138 4.15 -17.29 -1.51
CA LYS A 138 4.13 -18.18 -2.68
C LYS A 138 3.67 -17.44 -3.93
N VAL A 139 2.58 -16.68 -3.85
CA VAL A 139 2.05 -15.96 -5.00
C VAL A 139 3.00 -14.83 -5.43
N GLN A 140 3.59 -14.11 -4.47
CA GLN A 140 4.63 -13.10 -4.77
C GLN A 140 5.88 -13.72 -5.40
N SER A 141 6.29 -14.93 -5.00
CA SER A 141 7.43 -15.64 -5.62
C SER A 141 7.20 -16.03 -7.08
N MET A 142 5.96 -15.92 -7.56
CA MET A 142 5.58 -16.13 -8.97
C MET A 142 5.44 -14.80 -9.72
N ASP A 143 5.91 -13.69 -9.16
CA ASP A 143 5.77 -12.32 -9.67
C ASP A 143 4.29 -11.89 -9.87
N LEU A 144 3.37 -12.51 -9.13
CA LEU A 144 1.95 -12.17 -9.14
C LEU A 144 1.60 -11.17 -8.02
N ILE A 145 0.60 -10.35 -8.28
CA ILE A 145 0.16 -9.30 -7.35
C ILE A 145 -0.77 -9.90 -6.29
N VAL A 146 -0.45 -9.66 -5.02
CA VAL A 146 -1.31 -9.99 -3.86
C VAL A 146 -1.60 -8.72 -3.08
N VAL A 147 -2.86 -8.54 -2.68
CA VAL A 147 -3.26 -7.40 -1.84
C VAL A 147 -3.69 -7.92 -0.47
N ALA A 148 -2.80 -7.82 0.51
CA ALA A 148 -3.08 -8.21 1.89
C ALA A 148 -3.79 -7.09 2.66
N ILE A 149 -4.99 -7.37 3.18
CA ILE A 149 -5.85 -6.37 3.83
C ILE A 149 -6.36 -6.89 5.18
N ALA A 150 -6.36 -6.03 6.19
CA ALA A 150 -7.01 -6.29 7.47
C ALA A 150 -7.91 -5.14 7.92
N THR A 151 -8.81 -5.41 8.86
CA THR A 151 -9.68 -4.36 9.44
C THR A 151 -8.98 -3.53 10.52
N SER A 152 -8.01 -4.11 11.24
CA SER A 152 -7.24 -3.45 12.30
C SER A 152 -5.77 -3.27 11.92
N GLY A 153 -5.14 -2.22 12.47
CA GLY A 153 -3.71 -1.96 12.25
C GLY A 153 -2.81 -3.06 12.78
N ILE A 154 -3.17 -3.68 13.91
CA ILE A 154 -2.40 -4.81 14.48
C ILE A 154 -2.44 -6.00 13.54
N ALA A 155 -3.63 -6.37 13.03
CA ALA A 155 -3.75 -7.49 12.09
C ALA A 155 -3.03 -7.21 10.77
N ALA A 156 -3.08 -5.96 10.27
CA ALA A 156 -2.35 -5.55 9.08
C ALA A 156 -0.83 -5.70 9.29
N SER A 157 -0.29 -5.25 10.42
CA SER A 157 1.14 -5.30 10.74
C SER A 157 1.71 -6.73 10.81
N ILE A 158 0.87 -7.72 11.12
CA ILE A 158 1.30 -9.12 11.22
C ILE A 158 1.43 -9.78 9.83
N MET A 159 0.74 -9.27 8.81
CA MET A 159 0.78 -9.81 7.45
C MET A 159 1.84 -9.09 6.60
N PRO A 160 2.64 -9.82 5.80
CA PRO A 160 3.56 -9.21 4.84
C PRO A 160 2.81 -8.29 3.88
N GLY A 161 3.26 -7.05 3.73
CA GLY A 161 2.59 -6.03 2.90
C GLY A 161 1.18 -5.63 3.40
N GLY A 162 0.79 -6.06 4.60
CA GLY A 162 -0.55 -5.86 5.12
C GLY A 162 -0.89 -4.40 5.36
N ARG A 163 -2.03 -3.96 4.82
CA ARG A 163 -2.60 -2.62 5.06
C ARG A 163 -4.01 -2.72 5.62
N THR A 164 -4.48 -1.67 6.28
CA THR A 164 -5.87 -1.64 6.73
C THR A 164 -6.80 -1.42 5.54
N THR A 165 -8.03 -1.93 5.59
CA THR A 165 -9.05 -1.68 4.53
C THR A 165 -9.20 -0.19 4.26
N HIS A 166 -9.17 0.64 5.30
CA HIS A 166 -9.25 2.09 5.21
C HIS A 166 -8.04 2.70 4.48
N SER A 167 -6.82 2.28 4.81
CA SER A 167 -5.62 2.84 4.17
C SER A 167 -5.42 2.34 2.75
N ARG A 168 -5.84 1.11 2.45
CA ARG A 168 -5.77 0.48 1.14
C ARG A 168 -6.76 1.10 0.16
N PHE A 169 -8.04 1.10 0.51
CA PHE A 169 -9.10 1.57 -0.40
C PHE A 169 -9.47 3.05 -0.22
N LYS A 170 -8.69 3.79 0.58
CA LYS A 170 -8.94 5.20 0.89
C LYS A 170 -10.37 5.47 1.40
N ILE A 171 -10.93 4.53 2.17
CA ILE A 171 -12.31 4.64 2.68
C ILE A 171 -12.36 5.80 3.69
N PRO A 172 -13.19 6.83 3.47
CA PRO A 172 -13.29 7.96 4.39
C PRO A 172 -13.81 7.51 5.74
N ILE A 173 -13.12 7.91 6.81
CA ILE A 173 -13.62 7.74 8.18
C ILE A 173 -14.62 8.86 8.45
N LYS A 174 -15.90 8.52 8.62
CA LYS A 174 -16.93 9.47 9.03
C LYS A 174 -16.73 9.83 10.50
N LEU A 175 -16.07 10.95 10.76
CA LEU A 175 -15.95 11.51 12.11
C LEU A 175 -17.15 12.42 12.39
N SER A 176 -17.86 12.17 13.49
CA SER A 176 -18.87 13.09 14.03
C SER A 176 -18.27 13.92 15.17
N GLY A 177 -18.85 15.06 15.52
CA GLY A 177 -18.32 15.93 16.60
C GLY A 177 -18.13 15.22 17.95
N ASN A 178 -18.79 14.08 18.15
CA ASN A 178 -18.75 13.30 19.38
C ASN A 178 -17.88 12.03 19.25
N THR A 179 -17.24 11.76 18.11
CA THR A 179 -16.31 10.63 18.00
C THR A 179 -15.03 10.94 18.78
N MET A 180 -14.92 10.38 19.99
CA MET A 180 -13.69 10.37 20.78
C MET A 180 -13.13 8.94 20.86
N CYS A 181 -11.81 8.81 20.74
CA CYS A 181 -11.10 7.58 21.05
C CYS A 181 -10.68 7.63 22.52
N SER A 182 -11.28 6.78 23.36
CA SER A 182 -10.91 6.69 24.77
C SER A 182 -9.71 5.75 24.94
N PHE A 183 -8.53 6.32 25.22
CA PHE A 183 -7.40 5.55 25.71
C PHE A 183 -7.45 5.55 27.24
N THR A 184 -7.78 4.42 27.85
CA THR A 184 -7.60 4.21 29.28
C THR A 184 -6.16 3.73 29.50
N LYS A 185 -5.43 4.42 30.38
CA LYS A 185 -4.02 4.14 30.70
C LYS A 185 -3.88 2.86 31.51
#